data_AF-A0A8H4R987-F1
#
_entry.id   AF-A0A8H4R987-F1
#
_cell.length_a   1.000
_cell.length_b   1.000
_cell.length_c   1.000
_cell.angle_alpha   90.00
_cell.angle_beta   90.00
_cell.angle_gamma   90.00
#
_symmetry.space_group_name_H-M   'P 1'
#
loop_
_entity.id
_entity.type
_entity.pdbx_description
1 polymer ?
#
loop_
_entity_poly.entity_id
_entity_poly.type
_entity_poly.pdbx_seq_one_letter_code
_entity_poly.pdbx_strand_id
1 'polypeptide(L)'
;MQTTRIFTSRDEEKELLEEQEEDEEEYRGLAARRHKASFHFGPKSSLAISLTLFLSILLNLYHGYSYHHKACVANSQRKPSVVAQPNYSGLEYNKLVTYHSKTDWQSENETLADELWDSLNMDSITVAISKDWAAEHGLPQSASFYWDADKALYHIKGIHGMHCLKYIRHFITRSRREGTPLDHHVVEHMGHCLDSLRQDVMCAADDTLMPGLVKGQLGNNQVLQCRDWDALQRWAKDPERDSCFRQPSDYKHIAHNLERHANCSPGSQYYDVSRKYFEIHGHKNLFEVDEE
;
A
#
# COMPACT_ATOMS: atom_id res chain seq x y z
N MET A 1 -15.07 38.91 26.44
CA MET A 1 -13.95 38.07 25.97
C MET A 1 -14.57 36.96 25.14
N GLN A 2 -14.75 37.22 23.85
CA GLN A 2 -15.24 36.23 22.89
C GLN A 2 -14.07 35.33 22.55
N THR A 3 -14.22 34.04 22.78
CA THR A 3 -13.24 33.02 22.42
C THR A 3 -13.34 32.86 20.90
N THR A 4 -12.40 33.42 20.15
CA THR A 4 -12.30 33.23 18.70
C THR A 4 -12.01 31.75 18.45
N ARG A 5 -12.89 31.08 17.71
CA ARG A 5 -12.75 29.67 17.34
C ARG A 5 -11.81 29.65 16.14
N ILE A 6 -10.58 29.17 16.33
CA ILE A 6 -9.63 28.95 15.23
C ILE A 6 -10.28 27.94 14.27
N PHE A 7 -10.58 28.37 13.04
CA PHE A 7 -11.16 27.52 12.01
C PHE A 7 -10.06 26.57 11.51
N THR A 8 -10.19 25.28 11.82
CA THR A 8 -9.17 24.29 11.48
C THR A 8 -9.43 23.70 10.10
N SER A 9 -8.42 23.15 9.44
CA SER A 9 -8.58 22.37 8.20
C SER A 9 -9.62 21.23 8.32
N ARG A 10 -9.90 20.76 9.55
CA ARG A 10 -10.92 19.75 9.84
C ARG A 10 -12.34 20.33 9.83
N ASP A 11 -12.48 21.62 10.11
CA ASP A 11 -13.76 22.32 10.04
C ASP A 11 -14.13 22.64 8.58
N GLU A 12 -13.15 23.02 7.74
CA GLU A 12 -13.32 23.16 6.28
C GLU A 12 -13.70 21.82 5.61
N GLU A 13 -13.04 20.72 5.99
CA GLU A 13 -13.32 19.37 5.44
C GLU A 13 -14.74 18.89 5.80
N LYS A 14 -15.23 19.25 6.99
CA LYS A 14 -16.55 18.85 7.45
C LYS A 14 -17.68 19.57 6.71
N GLU A 15 -17.50 20.86 6.42
CA GLU A 15 -18.49 21.67 5.70
C GLU A 15 -18.63 21.21 4.23
N LEU A 16 -17.51 20.86 3.57
CA LEU A 16 -17.51 20.32 2.20
C LEU A 16 -18.20 18.95 2.10
N LEU A 17 -18.08 18.11 3.13
CA LEU A 17 -18.75 16.81 3.17
C LEU A 17 -20.27 16.94 3.32
N GLU A 18 -20.76 17.99 3.99
CA GLU A 18 -22.18 18.27 4.16
C GLU A 18 -22.81 18.79 2.84
N GLU A 19 -22.08 19.57 2.03
CA GLU A 19 -22.56 20.05 0.71
C GLU A 19 -22.61 18.93 -0.36
N GLN A 20 -21.68 17.97 -0.33
CA GLN A 20 -21.65 16.87 -1.31
C GLN A 20 -22.81 15.87 -1.19
N GLU A 21 -23.38 15.69 0.02
CA GLU A 21 -24.53 14.80 0.23
C GLU A 21 -25.82 15.34 -0.43
N GLU A 22 -25.94 16.66 -0.64
CA GLU A 22 -27.13 17.27 -1.27
C GLU A 22 -27.15 17.09 -2.81
N ASP A 23 -25.98 17.01 -3.46
CA ASP A 23 -25.85 16.93 -4.92
C ASP A 23 -26.08 15.50 -5.50
N GLU A 24 -25.86 14.44 -4.72
CA GLU A 24 -26.02 13.05 -5.19
C GLU A 24 -27.49 12.62 -5.40
N GLU A 25 -28.46 13.30 -4.78
CA GLU A 25 -29.88 12.98 -4.97
C GLU A 25 -30.45 13.42 -6.34
N GLU A 26 -29.81 14.36 -7.04
CA GLU A 26 -30.37 14.99 -8.24
C GLU A 26 -30.21 14.17 -9.54
N TYR A 27 -29.24 13.24 -9.62
CA TYR A 27 -28.81 12.66 -10.92
C TYR A 27 -29.29 11.23 -11.25
N ARG A 28 -30.14 10.59 -10.45
CA ARG A 28 -30.63 9.20 -10.71
C ARG A 28 -31.68 9.05 -11.83
N GLY A 29 -31.95 10.08 -12.62
CA GLY A 29 -33.21 10.22 -13.38
C GLY A 29 -33.24 9.96 -14.89
N LEU A 30 -32.17 9.57 -15.60
CA LEU A 30 -32.20 9.62 -17.09
C LEU A 30 -31.69 8.35 -17.79
N ALA A 31 -32.63 7.49 -18.22
CA ALA A 31 -32.37 6.32 -19.08
C ALA A 31 -32.59 6.64 -20.58
N ALA A 32 -31.62 6.26 -21.43
CA ALA A 32 -31.61 6.52 -22.87
C ALA A 32 -32.47 5.53 -23.70
N ARG A 33 -33.26 6.07 -24.65
CA ARG A 33 -34.11 5.33 -25.60
C ARG A 33 -33.32 4.87 -26.82
N ARG A 34 -33.45 3.59 -27.21
CA ARG A 34 -32.76 2.99 -28.37
C ARG A 34 -33.75 2.69 -29.50
N HIS A 35 -33.56 3.31 -30.67
CA HIS A 35 -34.32 3.00 -31.89
C HIS A 35 -33.68 1.85 -32.67
N LYS A 36 -34.49 0.86 -33.08
CA LYS A 36 -34.09 -0.18 -34.04
C LYS A 36 -34.60 0.21 -35.44
N ALA A 37 -33.69 0.34 -36.40
CA ALA A 37 -34.03 0.38 -37.82
C ALA A 37 -33.85 -1.02 -38.42
N SER A 38 -34.85 -1.50 -39.16
CA SER A 38 -34.81 -2.77 -39.88
C SER A 38 -34.28 -2.55 -41.30
N PHE A 39 -33.22 -3.26 -41.67
CA PHE A 39 -32.66 -3.28 -43.02
C PHE A 39 -33.01 -4.62 -43.69
N HIS A 40 -33.56 -4.59 -44.91
CA HIS A 40 -33.86 -5.79 -45.70
C HIS A 40 -32.87 -5.93 -46.87
N PHE A 41 -32.24 -7.11 -47.02
CA PHE A 41 -31.33 -7.45 -48.13
C PHE A 41 -31.95 -8.52 -49.05
N GLY A 42 -31.82 -8.33 -50.37
CA GLY A 42 -32.37 -9.23 -51.40
C GLY A 42 -31.48 -10.45 -51.73
N PRO A 43 -32.01 -11.46 -52.46
CA PRO A 43 -31.44 -12.82 -52.51
C PRO A 43 -30.12 -13.00 -53.28
N LYS A 44 -29.70 -12.03 -54.12
CA LYS A 44 -28.43 -12.11 -54.87
C LYS A 44 -27.21 -11.61 -54.09
N SER A 45 -27.41 -10.89 -52.97
CA SER A 45 -26.32 -10.51 -52.06
C SER A 45 -26.00 -11.59 -51.03
N SER A 46 -26.89 -12.57 -50.82
CA SER A 46 -26.74 -13.58 -49.78
C SER A 46 -25.53 -14.49 -50.00
N LEU A 47 -25.24 -14.91 -51.24
CA LEU A 47 -24.13 -15.82 -51.51
C LEU A 47 -22.76 -15.13 -51.31
N ALA A 48 -22.66 -13.88 -51.76
CA ALA A 48 -21.46 -13.07 -51.60
C ALA A 48 -21.22 -12.70 -50.12
N ILE A 49 -22.28 -12.37 -49.38
CA ILE A 49 -22.21 -12.11 -47.94
C ILE A 49 -21.86 -13.39 -47.17
N SER A 50 -22.42 -14.54 -47.52
CA SER A 50 -22.06 -15.82 -46.89
C SER A 50 -20.59 -16.18 -47.12
N LEU A 51 -20.06 -15.95 -48.33
CA LEU A 51 -18.66 -16.22 -48.64
C LEU A 51 -17.71 -15.27 -47.90
N THR A 52 -18.02 -13.98 -47.82
CA THR A 52 -17.21 -13.01 -47.07
C THR A 52 -17.27 -13.23 -45.56
N LEU A 53 -18.44 -13.60 -45.03
CA LEU A 53 -18.57 -13.99 -43.61
C LEU A 53 -17.78 -15.26 -43.31
N PHE A 54 -17.81 -16.27 -44.19
CA PHE A 54 -17.03 -17.50 -44.01
C PHE A 54 -15.52 -17.23 -44.00
N LEU A 55 -15.02 -16.42 -44.95
CA LEU A 55 -13.62 -16.01 -44.98
C LEU A 55 -13.23 -15.18 -43.75
N SER A 56 -14.11 -14.30 -43.27
CA SER A 56 -13.90 -13.52 -42.03
C SER A 56 -13.84 -14.42 -40.80
N ILE A 57 -14.71 -15.43 -40.70
CA ILE A 57 -14.68 -16.40 -39.59
C ILE A 57 -13.37 -17.17 -39.60
N LEU A 58 -12.92 -17.65 -40.76
CA LEU A 58 -11.64 -18.35 -40.88
C LEU A 58 -10.45 -17.47 -40.45
N LEU A 59 -10.46 -16.20 -40.85
CA LEU A 59 -9.42 -15.24 -40.44
C LEU A 59 -9.45 -14.98 -38.92
N ASN A 60 -10.63 -14.80 -38.33
CA ASN A 60 -10.77 -14.62 -36.88
C ASN A 60 -10.33 -15.86 -36.10
N LEU A 61 -10.63 -17.08 -36.60
CA LEU A 61 -10.17 -18.33 -36.00
C LEU A 61 -8.64 -18.46 -36.08
N TYR A 62 -8.03 -18.08 -37.21
CA TYR A 62 -6.57 -18.07 -37.36
C TYR A 62 -5.91 -17.05 -36.41
N HIS A 63 -6.43 -15.84 -36.33
CA HIS A 63 -5.93 -14.81 -35.40
C HIS A 63 -6.11 -15.26 -33.95
N GLY A 64 -7.27 -15.81 -33.59
CA GLY A 64 -7.55 -16.38 -32.28
C GLY A 64 -6.59 -17.52 -31.92
N TYR A 65 -6.38 -18.47 -32.82
CA TYR A 65 -5.40 -19.56 -32.62
C TYR A 65 -3.97 -19.02 -32.47
N SER A 66 -3.55 -18.09 -33.33
CA SER A 66 -2.20 -17.51 -33.27
C SER A 66 -1.96 -16.71 -31.99
N TYR A 67 -2.97 -15.96 -31.52
CA TYR A 67 -2.95 -15.24 -30.26
C TYR A 67 -2.93 -16.22 -29.09
N HIS A 68 -3.79 -17.23 -29.12
CA HIS A 68 -3.87 -18.23 -28.06
C HIS A 68 -2.59 -19.07 -27.96
N HIS A 69 -1.98 -19.42 -29.10
CA HIS A 69 -0.69 -20.10 -29.17
C HIS A 69 0.45 -19.23 -28.64
N LYS A 70 0.54 -17.95 -29.06
CA LYS A 70 1.53 -17.01 -28.51
C LYS A 70 1.32 -16.77 -27.01
N ALA A 71 0.07 -16.64 -26.56
CA ALA A 71 -0.28 -16.50 -25.15
C ALA A 71 0.06 -17.76 -24.36
N CYS A 72 -0.21 -18.96 -24.88
CA CYS A 72 0.14 -20.23 -24.23
C CYS A 72 1.64 -20.43 -24.16
N VAL A 73 2.39 -20.12 -25.24
CA VAL A 73 3.85 -20.21 -25.26
C VAL A 73 4.48 -19.19 -24.32
N ALA A 74 3.92 -17.97 -24.22
CA ALA A 74 4.33 -16.97 -23.23
C ALA A 74 4.00 -17.42 -21.79
N ASN A 75 2.86 -18.09 -21.57
CA ASN A 75 2.48 -18.67 -20.26
C ASN A 75 3.22 -19.98 -19.93
N SER A 76 3.80 -20.66 -20.92
CA SER A 76 4.53 -21.92 -20.79
C SER A 76 6.01 -21.72 -20.46
N GLN A 77 6.52 -20.48 -20.49
CA GLN A 77 7.73 -20.17 -19.75
C GLN A 77 7.39 -20.30 -18.27
N ARG A 78 7.93 -21.37 -17.65
CA ARG A 78 7.73 -21.77 -16.25
C ARG A 78 7.56 -20.53 -15.38
N LYS A 79 6.32 -20.24 -14.98
CA LYS A 79 6.09 -19.36 -13.83
C LYS A 79 6.91 -19.99 -12.71
N PRO A 80 7.80 -19.26 -12.03
CA PRO A 80 8.38 -19.76 -10.80
C PRO A 80 7.22 -20.26 -9.93
N SER A 81 7.42 -21.38 -9.24
CA SER A 81 6.46 -21.83 -8.23
C SER A 81 6.53 -20.80 -7.11
N VAL A 82 5.78 -19.73 -7.28
CA VAL A 82 5.65 -18.65 -6.33
C VAL A 82 4.74 -19.22 -5.25
N VAL A 83 5.35 -19.77 -4.19
CA VAL A 83 4.64 -20.18 -2.98
C VAL A 83 3.89 -18.95 -2.50
N ALA A 84 2.55 -19.00 -2.61
CA ALA A 84 1.66 -17.90 -2.25
C ALA A 84 1.84 -17.58 -0.76
N GLN A 85 2.66 -16.57 -0.47
CA GLN A 85 3.22 -16.29 0.86
C GLN A 85 3.94 -17.49 1.50
N PRO A 86 5.21 -17.35 1.92
CA PRO A 86 5.79 -18.36 2.77
C PRO A 86 4.89 -18.55 4.01
N ASN A 87 4.50 -19.80 4.27
CA ASN A 87 3.83 -20.20 5.50
C ASN A 87 4.69 -21.27 6.16
N TYR A 88 5.87 -20.87 6.63
CA TYR A 88 6.83 -21.79 7.23
C TYR A 88 6.37 -22.26 8.62
N SER A 89 5.55 -21.46 9.31
CA SER A 89 5.02 -21.72 10.64
C SER A 89 3.71 -22.53 10.63
N GLY A 90 3.01 -22.58 9.50
CA GLY A 90 1.65 -23.14 9.39
C GLY A 90 0.55 -22.23 9.96
N LEU A 91 0.88 -20.98 10.31
CA LEU A 91 -0.09 -20.04 10.87
C LEU A 91 -1.01 -19.45 9.79
N GLU A 92 -2.24 -19.16 10.18
CA GLU A 92 -3.24 -18.49 9.35
C GLU A 92 -3.46 -17.05 9.81
N TYR A 93 -3.88 -16.18 8.89
CA TYR A 93 -4.32 -14.82 9.21
C TYR A 93 -5.72 -14.84 9.85
N ASN A 94 -5.83 -15.39 11.07
CA ASN A 94 -7.09 -15.59 11.78
C ASN A 94 -7.25 -14.70 13.04
N LYS A 95 -6.24 -13.88 13.36
CA LYS A 95 -6.27 -12.97 14.50
C LYS A 95 -6.73 -11.59 14.08
N LEU A 96 -7.92 -11.22 14.52
CA LEU A 96 -8.43 -9.86 14.34
C LEU A 96 -7.81 -8.93 15.38
N VAL A 97 -7.27 -7.80 14.92
CA VAL A 97 -6.74 -6.73 15.75
C VAL A 97 -7.26 -5.40 15.22
N THR A 98 -7.55 -4.47 16.12
CA THR A 98 -7.96 -3.12 15.74
C THR A 98 -6.73 -2.26 15.57
N TYR A 99 -6.66 -1.52 14.46
CA TYR A 99 -5.64 -0.50 14.25
C TYR A 99 -5.97 0.74 15.08
N HIS A 100 -4.97 1.28 15.77
CA HIS A 100 -5.10 2.50 16.55
C HIS A 100 -4.05 3.51 16.09
N SER A 101 -4.48 4.74 15.76
CA SER A 101 -3.57 5.83 15.37
C SER A 101 -2.74 6.36 16.56
N LYS A 102 -3.22 6.20 17.79
CA LYS A 102 -2.51 6.54 19.03
C LYS A 102 -2.67 5.43 20.06
N THR A 103 -1.55 4.99 20.64
CA THR A 103 -1.49 3.98 21.69
C THR A 103 -0.44 4.35 22.74
N ASP A 104 -0.40 3.61 23.84
CA ASP A 104 0.58 3.80 24.92
C ASP A 104 2.03 3.51 24.50
N TRP A 105 2.25 2.84 23.36
CA TRP A 105 3.59 2.57 22.81
C TRP A 105 4.36 3.84 22.42
N GLN A 106 3.63 4.95 22.26
CA GLN A 106 4.16 6.29 22.04
C GLN A 106 3.66 7.29 23.10
N SER A 107 3.39 6.81 24.33
CA SER A 107 2.93 7.66 25.43
C SER A 107 3.92 8.78 25.72
N GLU A 108 3.40 9.96 26.09
CA GLU A 108 4.20 11.06 26.64
C GLU A 108 4.87 10.67 27.96
N ASN A 109 4.28 9.70 28.68
CA ASN A 109 4.95 9.03 29.79
C ASN A 109 6.01 8.07 29.24
N GLU A 110 7.24 8.57 29.07
CA GLU A 110 8.34 7.79 28.50
C GLU A 110 8.62 6.49 29.28
N THR A 111 8.41 6.47 30.60
CA THR A 111 8.59 5.26 31.42
C THR A 111 7.63 4.15 31.00
N LEU A 112 6.35 4.49 30.79
CA LEU A 112 5.36 3.52 30.32
C LEU A 112 5.72 3.01 28.92
N ALA A 113 6.10 3.90 28.01
CA ALA A 113 6.52 3.50 26.68
C ALA A 113 7.78 2.61 26.74
N ASP A 114 8.79 2.96 27.54
CA ASP A 114 9.99 2.14 27.74
C ASP A 114 9.64 0.74 28.22
N GLU A 115 8.79 0.61 29.24
CA GLU A 115 8.33 -0.69 29.77
C GLU A 115 7.63 -1.54 28.70
N LEU A 116 6.74 -0.94 27.90
CA LEU A 116 6.05 -1.65 26.81
C LEU A 116 7.03 -2.17 25.77
N TRP A 117 7.95 -1.32 25.31
CA TRP A 117 8.97 -1.72 24.32
C TRP A 117 9.94 -2.76 24.86
N ASP A 118 10.32 -2.67 26.13
CA ASP A 118 11.20 -3.65 26.78
C ASP A 118 10.49 -4.99 27.00
N SER A 119 9.17 -4.99 27.22
CA SER A 119 8.37 -6.21 27.37
C SER A 119 8.32 -7.10 26.12
N LEU A 120 8.65 -6.56 24.94
CA LEU A 120 8.73 -7.34 23.70
C LEU A 120 9.93 -8.30 23.76
N ASN A 121 9.64 -9.57 24.02
CA ASN A 121 10.61 -10.67 23.98
C ASN A 121 10.96 -11.04 22.52
N MET A 122 12.25 -10.89 22.17
CA MET A 122 12.79 -11.18 20.84
C MET A 122 13.66 -12.45 20.80
N ASP A 123 13.69 -13.26 21.85
CA ASP A 123 14.54 -14.47 21.95
C ASP A 123 14.23 -15.49 20.86
N SER A 124 12.97 -15.50 20.39
CA SER A 124 12.49 -16.34 19.29
C SER A 124 12.93 -15.85 17.90
N ILE A 125 13.79 -14.84 17.81
CA ILE A 125 14.27 -14.30 16.53
C ILE A 125 14.97 -15.36 15.67
N THR A 126 15.60 -16.36 16.28
CA THR A 126 16.38 -17.39 15.59
C THR A 126 15.77 -18.78 15.81
N VAL A 127 15.71 -19.57 14.74
CA VAL A 127 15.21 -20.96 14.75
C VAL A 127 16.21 -21.90 14.07
N ALA A 128 16.25 -23.15 14.52
CA ALA A 128 17.06 -24.21 13.91
C ALA A 128 16.17 -25.12 13.05
N ILE A 129 16.43 -25.17 11.75
CA ILE A 129 15.61 -25.86 10.74
C ILE A 129 16.42 -26.98 10.10
N SER A 130 15.81 -28.13 9.81
CA SER A 130 16.46 -29.20 9.06
C SER A 130 16.97 -28.69 7.71
N LYS A 131 18.21 -29.04 7.35
CA LYS A 131 18.79 -28.68 6.05
C LYS A 131 18.00 -29.29 4.89
N ASP A 132 17.52 -30.52 5.05
CA ASP A 132 16.72 -31.20 4.04
C ASP A 132 15.37 -30.49 3.84
N TRP A 133 14.67 -30.21 4.95
CA TRP A 133 13.40 -29.48 4.89
C TRP A 133 13.58 -28.08 4.27
N ALA A 134 14.65 -27.37 4.64
CA ALA A 134 14.95 -26.05 4.08
C ALA A 134 15.17 -26.12 2.56
N ALA A 135 15.91 -27.13 2.08
CA ALA A 135 16.12 -27.34 0.65
C ALA A 135 14.82 -27.68 -0.09
N GLU A 136 13.97 -28.54 0.49
CA GLU A 136 12.65 -28.89 -0.06
C GLU A 136 11.73 -27.67 -0.19
N HIS A 137 11.85 -26.69 0.72
CA HIS A 137 11.05 -25.47 0.73
C HIS A 137 11.73 -24.29 0.02
N GLY A 138 12.83 -24.53 -0.69
CA GLY A 138 13.52 -23.52 -1.49
C GLY A 138 14.22 -22.43 -0.67
N LEU A 139 14.51 -22.68 0.61
CA LEU A 139 15.26 -21.76 1.45
C LEU A 139 16.74 -21.75 1.04
N PRO A 140 17.38 -20.56 0.97
CA PRO A 140 18.81 -20.50 0.74
C PRO A 140 19.58 -21.14 1.89
N GLN A 141 20.75 -21.72 1.59
CA GLN A 141 21.62 -22.29 2.62
C GLN A 141 21.90 -21.27 3.74
N SER A 142 21.95 -21.75 4.99
CA SER A 142 22.27 -20.94 6.15
C SER A 142 23.36 -21.56 7.02
N ALA A 143 23.84 -20.82 8.02
CA ALA A 143 24.87 -21.28 8.94
C ALA A 143 24.39 -22.52 9.71
N SER A 144 25.26 -23.52 9.89
CA SER A 144 24.92 -24.72 10.66
C SER A 144 24.55 -24.36 12.10
N PHE A 145 23.61 -25.11 12.67
CA PHE A 145 23.30 -25.01 14.08
C PHE A 145 24.43 -25.62 14.92
N TYR A 146 24.80 -24.96 16.01
CA TYR A 146 25.96 -25.35 16.83
C TYR A 146 25.85 -26.74 17.46
N TRP A 147 24.62 -27.21 17.72
CA TRP A 147 24.35 -28.44 18.48
C TRP A 147 23.81 -29.59 17.62
N ASP A 148 23.53 -29.34 16.34
CA ASP A 148 22.99 -30.32 15.40
C ASP A 148 23.44 -29.97 13.98
N ALA A 149 24.35 -30.77 13.43
CA ALA A 149 24.94 -30.51 12.12
C ALA A 149 23.95 -30.68 10.97
N ASP A 150 22.83 -31.37 11.19
CA ASP A 150 21.78 -31.58 10.19
C ASP A 150 20.80 -30.40 10.14
N LYS A 151 20.96 -29.42 11.03
CA LYS A 151 20.16 -28.20 11.09
C LYS A 151 20.96 -26.96 10.72
N ALA A 152 20.23 -25.94 10.27
CA ALA A 152 20.74 -24.62 9.95
C ALA A 152 19.93 -23.55 10.68
N LEU A 153 20.60 -22.45 11.05
CA LEU A 153 20.02 -21.33 11.77
C LEU A 153 19.37 -20.36 10.79
N TYR A 154 18.11 -20.01 11.00
CA TYR A 154 17.41 -18.95 10.27
C TYR A 154 16.86 -17.92 11.24
N HIS A 155 16.68 -16.69 10.76
CA HIS A 155 16.01 -15.65 11.55
C HIS A 155 14.59 -15.44 11.03
N ILE A 156 13.63 -15.21 11.92
CA ILE A 156 12.24 -14.94 11.55
C ILE A 156 12.11 -13.46 11.18
N LYS A 157 11.67 -13.17 9.95
CA LYS A 157 11.62 -11.81 9.40
C LYS A 157 10.78 -10.84 10.22
N GLY A 158 9.60 -11.24 10.69
CA GLY A 158 8.74 -10.40 11.53
C GLY A 158 9.39 -10.02 12.86
N ILE A 159 10.02 -10.98 13.54
CA ILE A 159 10.73 -10.73 14.80
C ILE A 159 11.97 -9.87 14.56
N HIS A 160 12.71 -10.12 13.47
CA HIS A 160 13.82 -9.27 13.07
C HIS A 160 13.38 -7.83 12.77
N GLY A 161 12.23 -7.65 12.10
CA GLY A 161 11.61 -6.34 11.88
C GLY A 161 11.33 -5.62 13.21
N MET A 162 10.74 -6.32 14.18
CA MET A 162 10.48 -5.75 15.51
C MET A 162 11.77 -5.38 16.26
N HIS A 163 12.79 -6.23 16.17
CA HIS A 163 14.12 -5.96 16.72
C HIS A 163 14.75 -4.69 16.12
N CYS A 164 14.63 -4.47 14.80
CA CYS A 164 15.08 -3.24 14.16
C CYS A 164 14.29 -2.01 14.66
N LEU A 165 12.97 -2.11 14.82
CA LEU A 165 12.16 -1.01 15.37
C LEU A 165 12.59 -0.64 16.80
N LYS A 166 12.94 -1.62 17.66
CA LYS A 166 13.51 -1.34 19.00
C LYS A 166 14.80 -0.52 18.92
N TYR A 167 15.69 -0.80 17.97
CA TYR A 167 16.92 -0.01 17.77
C TYR A 167 16.64 1.41 17.27
N ILE A 168 15.70 1.55 16.33
CA ILE A 168 15.28 2.88 15.83
C ILE A 168 14.71 3.69 17.01
N ARG A 169 13.83 3.10 17.81
CA ARG A 169 13.31 3.74 19.03
C ARG A 169 14.44 4.21 19.94
N HIS A 170 15.39 3.32 20.24
CA HIS A 170 16.49 3.62 21.14
C HIS A 170 17.27 4.86 20.68
N PHE A 171 17.53 4.97 19.38
CA PHE A 171 18.18 6.15 18.80
C PHE A 171 17.33 7.43 18.98
N ILE A 172 16.03 7.36 18.72
CA ILE A 172 15.10 8.51 18.85
C ILE A 172 15.06 8.98 20.31
N THR A 173 14.75 8.07 21.23
CA THR A 173 14.65 8.37 22.66
C THR A 173 15.96 8.92 23.22
N ARG A 174 17.10 8.33 22.83
CA ARG A 174 18.42 8.84 23.23
C ARG A 174 18.65 10.27 22.72
N SER A 175 18.38 10.54 21.44
CA SER A 175 18.58 11.85 20.84
C SER A 175 17.76 12.94 21.53
N ARG A 176 16.52 12.62 21.96
CA ARG A 176 15.68 13.52 22.77
C ARG A 176 16.27 13.77 24.16
N ARG A 177 16.68 12.71 24.85
CA ARG A 177 17.25 12.79 26.22
C ARG A 177 18.58 13.55 26.25
N GLU A 178 19.36 13.48 25.19
CA GLU A 178 20.61 14.22 25.02
C GLU A 178 20.42 15.68 24.57
N GLY A 179 19.17 16.14 24.41
CA GLY A 179 18.84 17.54 24.12
C GLY A 179 19.08 17.95 22.67
N THR A 180 19.05 17.00 21.73
CA THR A 180 19.11 17.34 20.29
C THR A 180 17.90 18.22 19.93
N PRO A 181 18.09 19.42 19.37
CA PRO A 181 16.99 20.28 19.00
C PRO A 181 16.26 19.67 17.80
N LEU A 182 15.16 18.98 18.08
CA LEU A 182 14.26 18.43 17.08
C LEU A 182 12.94 19.20 17.13
N ASP A 183 12.36 19.48 15.97
CA ASP A 183 11.01 20.04 15.87
C ASP A 183 10.01 19.10 16.56
N HIS A 184 9.12 19.65 17.38
CA HIS A 184 8.09 18.90 18.09
C HIS A 184 7.24 18.06 17.13
N HIS A 185 6.86 18.62 15.98
CA HIS A 185 6.09 17.91 14.97
C HIS A 185 6.85 16.68 14.45
N VAL A 186 8.16 16.80 14.22
CA VAL A 186 8.99 15.69 13.74
C VAL A 186 9.05 14.58 14.79
N VAL A 187 9.24 14.94 16.06
CA VAL A 187 9.28 13.97 17.17
C VAL A 187 7.96 13.21 17.31
N GLU A 188 6.83 13.93 17.32
CA GLU A 188 5.50 13.34 17.38
C GLU A 188 5.24 12.45 16.17
N HIS A 189 5.66 12.90 14.97
CA HIS A 189 5.51 12.14 13.74
C HIS A 189 6.28 10.82 13.81
N MET A 190 7.55 10.88 14.23
CA MET A 190 8.40 9.71 14.40
C MET A 190 7.82 8.72 15.42
N GLY A 191 7.24 9.21 16.53
CA GLY A 191 6.60 8.38 17.55
C GLY A 191 5.44 7.55 16.99
N HIS A 192 4.49 8.19 16.31
CA HIS A 192 3.33 7.47 15.77
C HIS A 192 3.68 6.63 14.54
N CYS A 193 4.65 7.05 13.71
CA CYS A 193 5.15 6.23 12.63
C CYS A 193 5.73 4.93 13.17
N LEU A 194 6.51 5.01 14.24
CA LEU A 194 7.13 3.83 14.84
C LEU A 194 6.10 2.87 15.43
N ASP A 195 5.05 3.39 16.09
CA ASP A 195 3.95 2.57 16.58
C ASP A 195 3.09 1.99 15.44
N SER A 196 2.88 2.74 14.35
CA SER A 196 2.19 2.22 13.16
C SER A 196 2.96 1.07 12.52
N LEU A 197 4.27 1.24 12.32
CA LEU A 197 5.14 0.17 11.81
C LEU A 197 5.19 -1.03 12.75
N ARG A 198 5.17 -0.81 14.07
CA ARG A 198 5.07 -1.88 15.07
C ARG A 198 3.77 -2.67 14.88
N GLN A 199 2.63 -1.99 14.72
CA GLN A 199 1.35 -2.63 14.44
C GLN A 199 1.40 -3.44 13.14
N ASP A 200 1.96 -2.88 12.06
CA ASP A 200 2.08 -3.57 10.77
C ASP A 200 2.94 -4.83 10.87
N VAL A 201 4.10 -4.75 11.54
CA VAL A 201 4.98 -5.91 11.76
C VAL A 201 4.27 -6.99 12.59
N MET A 202 3.54 -6.63 13.64
CA MET A 202 2.80 -7.58 14.47
C MET A 202 1.57 -8.15 13.77
N CYS A 203 0.90 -7.37 12.93
CA CYS A 203 -0.27 -7.78 12.17
C CYS A 203 0.13 -8.76 11.05
N ALA A 204 1.22 -8.46 10.34
CA ALA A 204 1.76 -9.34 9.31
C ALA A 204 2.32 -10.63 9.89
N ALA A 205 2.96 -10.55 11.07
CA ALA A 205 3.61 -11.69 11.74
C ALA A 205 4.47 -12.53 10.78
N ASP A 206 5.23 -11.85 9.91
CA ASP A 206 5.93 -12.44 8.76
C ASP A 206 6.89 -13.56 9.21
N ASP A 207 6.53 -14.80 8.90
CA ASP A 207 7.25 -15.99 9.32
C ASP A 207 8.40 -16.38 8.38
N THR A 208 8.71 -15.52 7.39
CA THR A 208 9.79 -15.76 6.43
C THR A 208 11.11 -16.06 7.14
N LEU A 209 11.72 -17.20 6.80
CA LEU A 209 13.00 -17.64 7.34
C LEU A 209 14.16 -17.03 6.55
N MET A 210 14.92 -16.16 7.20
CA MET A 210 16.05 -15.43 6.61
C MET A 210 17.38 -16.16 6.86
N PRO A 211 18.16 -16.49 5.81
CA PRO A 211 19.49 -17.11 5.98
C PRO A 211 20.51 -16.13 6.58
N GLY A 212 21.43 -16.66 7.38
CA GLY A 212 22.47 -15.90 8.08
C GLY A 212 23.88 -16.47 7.86
N LEU A 213 24.24 -16.77 6.61
CA LEU A 213 25.58 -17.30 6.27
C LEU A 213 26.71 -16.30 6.53
N VAL A 214 26.51 -15.06 6.10
CA VAL A 214 27.52 -14.01 6.15
C VAL A 214 27.11 -12.99 7.19
N LYS A 215 28.02 -12.69 8.11
CA LYS A 215 27.80 -11.69 9.16
C LYS A 215 27.39 -10.35 8.54
N GLY A 216 26.28 -9.79 9.03
CA GLY A 216 25.75 -8.51 8.55
C GLY A 216 24.99 -8.57 7.21
N GLN A 217 24.74 -9.77 6.67
CA GLN A 217 24.02 -9.96 5.41
C GLN A 217 22.81 -10.89 5.58
N LEU A 218 22.05 -10.67 6.66
CA LEU A 218 20.87 -11.48 6.94
C LEU A 218 19.85 -11.36 5.79
N GLY A 219 19.41 -12.50 5.25
CA GLY A 219 18.47 -12.54 4.13
C GLY A 219 19.02 -12.05 2.79
N ASN A 220 20.33 -11.80 2.68
CA ASN A 220 20.90 -11.30 1.44
C ASN A 220 20.71 -12.32 0.29
N ASN A 221 20.37 -11.81 -0.90
CA ASN A 221 20.00 -12.59 -2.09
C ASN A 221 18.80 -13.54 -1.91
N GLN A 222 18.03 -13.43 -0.82
CA GLN A 222 16.77 -14.16 -0.69
C GLN A 222 15.72 -13.56 -1.63
N VAL A 223 15.11 -14.40 -2.46
CA VAL A 223 13.99 -13.98 -3.30
C VAL A 223 12.73 -13.93 -2.46
N LEU A 224 12.04 -12.79 -2.48
CA LEU A 224 10.76 -12.60 -1.80
C LEU A 224 9.64 -12.46 -2.83
N GLN A 225 8.46 -12.97 -2.48
CA GLN A 225 7.24 -12.65 -3.21
C GLN A 225 6.58 -11.43 -2.57
N CYS A 226 6.56 -10.31 -3.28
CA CYS A 226 5.94 -9.07 -2.82
C CYS A 226 4.75 -8.67 -3.71
N ARG A 227 3.91 -7.78 -3.19
CA ARG A 227 3.00 -7.00 -4.05
C ARG A 227 3.83 -6.04 -4.90
N ASP A 228 3.40 -5.80 -6.14
CA ASP A 228 4.05 -4.85 -7.03
C ASP A 228 3.75 -3.41 -6.57
N TRP A 229 4.80 -2.72 -6.11
CA TRP A 229 4.74 -1.35 -5.61
C TRP A 229 4.26 -0.37 -6.70
N ASP A 230 4.81 -0.49 -7.91
CA ASP A 230 4.45 0.41 -9.01
C ASP A 230 3.04 0.14 -9.50
N ALA A 231 2.56 -1.11 -9.42
CA ALA A 231 1.16 -1.43 -9.68
C ALA A 231 0.22 -0.79 -8.64
N LEU A 232 0.59 -0.82 -7.35
CA LEU A 232 -0.19 -0.15 -6.30
C LEU A 232 -0.25 1.37 -6.53
N GLN A 233 0.89 1.99 -6.86
CA GLN A 233 0.97 3.42 -7.14
C GLN A 233 0.11 3.81 -8.37
N ARG A 234 0.18 3.01 -9.45
CA ARG A 234 -0.68 3.20 -10.63
C ARG A 234 -2.15 3.04 -10.32
N TRP A 235 -2.51 2.04 -9.51
CA TRP A 235 -3.89 1.82 -9.07
C TRP A 235 -4.42 3.03 -8.27
N ALA A 236 -3.60 3.60 -7.38
CA ALA A 236 -3.96 4.77 -6.59
C ALA A 236 -4.09 6.05 -7.43
N LYS A 237 -3.33 6.16 -8.53
CA LYS A 237 -3.33 7.31 -9.46
C LYS A 237 -4.22 7.12 -10.71
N ASP A 238 -5.05 6.08 -10.71
CA ASP A 238 -6.08 5.92 -11.73
C ASP A 238 -7.07 7.10 -11.68
N PRO A 239 -7.52 7.68 -12.80
CA PRO A 239 -8.43 8.83 -12.80
C PRO A 239 -9.74 8.65 -12.01
N GLU A 240 -10.21 7.42 -11.80
CA GLU A 240 -11.39 7.15 -10.97
C GLU A 240 -11.10 7.30 -9.46
N ARG A 241 -9.83 7.19 -9.04
CA ARG A 241 -9.39 7.12 -7.63
C ARG A 241 -8.45 8.25 -7.21
N ASP A 242 -7.79 8.91 -8.16
CA ASP A 242 -6.81 9.95 -7.85
C ASP A 242 -7.51 11.13 -7.15
N SER A 243 -7.21 11.29 -5.87
CA SER A 243 -7.71 12.39 -5.03
C SER A 243 -7.03 13.72 -5.32
N CYS A 244 -6.30 13.82 -6.43
CA CYS A 244 -5.54 15.01 -6.82
C CYS A 244 -4.47 15.42 -5.79
N PHE A 245 -4.11 14.48 -4.90
CA PHE A 245 -3.22 14.74 -3.78
C PHE A 245 -1.76 14.90 -4.24
N ARG A 246 -1.09 15.91 -3.68
CA ARG A 246 0.36 16.11 -3.72
C ARG A 246 0.89 16.39 -2.32
N GLN A 247 1.99 15.72 -1.97
CA GLN A 247 2.76 16.00 -0.77
C GLN A 247 3.97 16.87 -1.14
N PRO A 248 3.95 18.18 -0.84
CA PRO A 248 5.03 19.09 -1.22
C PRO A 248 6.28 18.92 -0.34
N SER A 249 6.14 18.40 0.89
CA SER A 249 7.24 18.16 1.82
C SER A 249 6.81 17.20 2.92
N ASP A 250 7.59 16.15 3.19
CA ASP A 250 7.34 15.24 4.32
C ASP A 250 7.79 15.81 5.67
N TYR A 251 8.57 16.88 5.66
CA TYR A 251 9.24 17.42 6.85
C TYR A 251 8.65 18.72 7.37
N LYS A 252 7.64 19.28 6.69
CA LYS A 252 7.03 20.56 7.06
C LYS A 252 5.58 20.33 7.42
N HIS A 253 5.15 20.97 8.52
CA HIS A 253 3.75 20.99 8.89
C HIS A 253 2.92 21.67 7.80
N ILE A 254 1.81 21.05 7.39
CA ILE A 254 0.88 21.58 6.39
C ILE A 254 -0.27 22.25 7.14
N ALA A 255 -0.41 23.56 6.99
CA ALA A 255 -1.46 24.34 7.64
C ALA A 255 -2.82 24.16 6.94
N HIS A 256 -2.81 24.07 5.60
CA HIS A 256 -4.03 23.95 4.78
C HIS A 256 -4.03 22.63 4.01
N ASN A 257 -4.76 21.63 4.51
CA ASN A 257 -4.76 20.29 3.92
C ASN A 257 -5.41 20.25 2.52
N LEU A 258 -6.48 21.03 2.33
CA LEU A 258 -7.23 21.05 1.08
C LEU A 258 -6.35 21.44 -0.13
N GLU A 259 -5.34 22.30 0.09
CA GLU A 259 -4.35 22.68 -0.93
C GLU A 259 -3.56 21.47 -1.47
N ARG A 260 -3.41 20.40 -0.68
CA ARG A 260 -2.77 19.16 -1.16
C ARG A 260 -3.58 18.50 -2.26
N HIS A 261 -4.90 18.69 -2.26
CA HIS A 261 -5.83 18.11 -3.22
C HIS A 261 -6.13 19.02 -4.43
N ALA A 262 -5.47 20.18 -4.54
CA ALA A 262 -5.71 21.14 -5.61
C ALA A 262 -5.12 20.76 -6.99
N ASN A 263 -4.56 19.56 -7.13
CA ASN A 263 -3.64 19.23 -8.23
C ASN A 263 -4.20 18.18 -9.20
N CYS A 264 -5.47 18.33 -9.58
CA CYS A 264 -6.13 17.37 -10.47
C CYS A 264 -5.49 17.37 -11.86
N SER A 265 -5.32 16.19 -12.44
CA SER A 265 -4.94 16.06 -13.85
C SER A 265 -6.12 16.43 -14.75
N PRO A 266 -5.89 16.95 -15.98
CA PRO A 266 -6.99 17.29 -16.91
C PRO A 266 -7.90 16.12 -17.29
N GLY A 267 -7.46 14.88 -17.08
CA GLY A 267 -8.27 13.68 -17.31
C GLY A 267 -9.05 13.21 -16.08
N SER A 268 -8.91 13.89 -14.94
CA SER A 268 -9.67 13.59 -13.73
C SER A 268 -11.11 14.08 -13.87
N GLN A 269 -12.06 13.27 -13.39
CA GLN A 269 -13.46 13.68 -13.29
C GLN A 269 -13.67 14.88 -12.34
N TYR A 270 -12.73 15.12 -11.43
CA TYR A 270 -12.78 16.21 -10.46
C TYR A 270 -12.08 17.49 -10.92
N TYR A 271 -11.49 17.49 -12.13
CA TYR A 271 -10.66 18.60 -12.61
C TYR A 271 -11.40 19.95 -12.63
N ASP A 272 -12.58 19.98 -13.25
CA ASP A 272 -13.34 21.23 -13.40
C ASP A 272 -13.93 21.73 -12.07
N VAL A 273 -14.41 20.82 -11.21
CA VAL A 273 -14.94 21.16 -9.89
C VAL A 273 -13.85 21.72 -8.99
N SER A 274 -12.71 21.03 -8.91
CA SER A 274 -11.56 21.49 -8.11
C SER A 274 -11.07 22.87 -8.58
N ARG A 275 -10.88 23.05 -9.90
CA ARG A 275 -10.44 24.35 -10.45
C ARG A 275 -11.42 25.47 -10.09
N LYS A 276 -12.72 25.24 -10.27
CA LYS A 276 -13.76 26.24 -9.99
C LYS A 276 -13.77 26.64 -8.51
N TYR A 277 -13.57 25.68 -7.59
CA TYR A 277 -13.47 25.98 -6.16
C TYR A 277 -12.33 26.97 -5.87
N PHE A 278 -11.11 26.68 -6.33
CA PHE A 278 -9.96 27.55 -6.08
C PHE A 278 -10.01 28.88 -6.87
N GLU A 279 -10.74 28.96 -7.98
CA GLU A 279 -11.03 30.22 -8.68
C GLU A 279 -11.91 31.16 -7.83
N ILE A 280 -12.86 30.61 -7.06
CA ILE A 280 -13.79 31.37 -6.22
C ILE A 280 -13.17 31.73 -4.88
N HIS A 281 -12.54 30.75 -4.21
CA HIS A 281 -12.07 30.87 -2.83
C HIS A 281 -10.60 31.31 -2.74
N GLY A 282 -9.84 31.20 -3.84
CA GLY A 282 -8.41 31.46 -3.87
C GLY A 282 -7.58 30.32 -3.28
N HIS A 283 -6.28 30.32 -3.60
CA HIS A 283 -5.32 29.42 -2.97
C HIS A 283 -4.76 30.04 -1.68
N LYS A 284 -4.61 29.21 -0.64
CA LYS A 284 -3.88 29.53 0.59
C LYS A 284 -2.44 29.02 0.52
N ASN A 285 -1.55 29.64 1.29
CA ASN A 285 -0.17 29.17 1.39
C ASN A 285 -0.10 27.91 2.26
N LEU A 286 0.30 26.78 1.68
CA LEU A 286 0.40 25.46 2.31
C LEU A 286 1.03 25.42 3.72
N PHE A 287 1.96 26.32 4.03
CA PHE A 287 2.75 26.27 5.27
C PHE A 287 2.48 27.42 6.25
N GLU A 288 1.80 28.48 5.80
CA GLU A 288 1.48 29.62 6.65
C GLU A 288 0.13 29.36 7.32
N VAL A 289 0.03 29.74 8.59
CA VAL A 289 -1.24 29.72 9.32
C VAL A 289 -1.93 31.06 9.05
N ASP A 290 -3.24 31.05 8.83
CA ASP A 290 -4.02 32.28 8.67
C ASP A 290 -3.72 33.26 9.83
N GLU A 291 -3.17 34.44 9.52
CA GLU A 291 -3.02 35.52 10.49
C GLU A 291 -4.41 36.14 10.72
N GLU A 292 -5.00 35.94 11.90
CA GLU A 292 -6.17 36.70 12.38
C GLU A 292 -5.82 38.16 12.68
#